data_AF-A0A4U9ZT69-F1
#
_entry.id   AF-A0A4U9ZT69-F1
#
_cell.length_a   1.000
_cell.length_b   1.000
_cell.length_c   1.000
_cell.angle_alpha   90.00
_cell.angle_beta   90.00
_cell.angle_gamma   90.00
#
_symmetry.space_group_name_H-M   'P 1'
#
loop_
_entity.id
_entity.type
_entity.pdbx_description
1 polymer ?
#
loop_
_entity_poly.entity_id
_entity_poly.type
_entity_poly.pdbx_seq_one_letter_code
_entity_poly.pdbx_strand_id
1 'polypeptide(L)' 'MTYYEQSFQRLYENFVFSLKIYPDRHYQEVLCYQVLERIDKLFQYYQKLELPTYQLVQWKNHYKFKIQQYYIMNGGTK' A
#
# COMPACT_ATOMS: atom_id res chain seq x y z
N MET A 1 -10.39 -2.31 13.83
CA MET A 1 -9.49 -1.44 13.03
C MET A 1 -9.70 0.00 13.45
N THR A 2 -8.62 0.73 13.69
CA THR A 2 -8.69 2.18 13.94
C THR A 2 -8.94 2.94 12.64
N TYR A 3 -9.39 4.20 12.72
CA TYR A 3 -9.52 5.08 11.54
C TYR A 3 -8.21 5.22 10.75
N TYR A 4 -7.08 5.24 11.45
CA TYR A 4 -5.75 5.36 10.85
C TYR A 4 -5.33 4.10 10.11
N GLU A 5 -5.59 2.92 10.70
CA GLU A 5 -5.36 1.64 10.04
C GLU A 5 -6.20 1.47 8.77
N GLN A 6 -7.47 1.90 8.81
CA GLN A 6 -8.36 1.87 7.64
C GLN A 6 -7.82 2.68 6.47
N SER A 7 -7.07 3.75 6.71
CA SER A 7 -6.50 4.55 5.63
C SER A 7 -5.39 3.81 4.87
N PHE A 8 -4.55 3.03 5.57
CA PHE A 8 -3.61 2.13 4.89
C PHE A 8 -4.33 0.98 4.16
N GLN A 9 -5.39 0.44 4.76
CA GLN A 9 -6.21 -0.60 4.13
C GLN A 9 -6.81 -0.12 2.81
N ARG A 10 -7.41 1.08 2.78
CA ARG A 10 -8.00 1.67 1.57
C ARG A 10 -6.97 1.83 0.44
N LEU A 11 -5.73 2.21 0.76
CA LEU A 11 -4.66 2.26 -0.24
C LEU A 11 -4.39 0.88 -0.86
N TYR A 12 -4.34 -0.16 -0.04
CA TYR A 12 -4.17 -1.53 -0.50
C TYR A 12 -5.36 -2.02 -1.35
N GLU A 13 -6.59 -1.80 -0.90
CA GLU A 13 -7.80 -2.22 -1.62
C GLU A 13 -7.91 -1.53 -2.98
N ASN A 14 -7.64 -0.23 -3.04
CA ASN A 14 -7.63 0.53 -4.29
C ASN A 14 -6.54 0.01 -5.26
N PHE A 15 -5.37 -0.36 -4.74
CA PHE A 15 -4.32 -0.99 -5.54
C PHE A 15 -4.77 -2.33 -6.11
N VAL A 16 -5.31 -3.23 -5.28
CA VAL A 16 -5.83 -4.54 -5.72
C VAL A 16 -6.93 -4.37 -6.77
N PHE A 17 -7.84 -3.42 -6.57
CA PHE A 17 -8.88 -3.11 -7.54
C PHE A 17 -8.29 -2.62 -8.87
N SER A 18 -7.32 -1.71 -8.82
CA SER A 18 -6.69 -1.14 -10.02
C SER A 18 -5.96 -2.22 -10.83
N LEU A 19 -5.25 -3.15 -10.18
CA LEU A 19 -4.56 -4.25 -10.86
C LEU A 19 -5.51 -5.20 -11.59
N LYS A 20 -6.75 -5.36 -11.11
CA LYS A 20 -7.77 -6.19 -11.79
C LYS A 20 -8.29 -5.54 -13.07
N ILE A 21 -8.31 -4.21 -13.13
CA ILE A 21 -8.80 -3.45 -14.30
C ILE A 21 -7.70 -3.31 -15.35
N TYR A 22 -6.46 -3.12 -14.91
CA TYR A 22 -5.32 -2.89 -15.78
C TYR A 22 -4.33 -4.06 -15.67
N PRO A 23 -4.46 -5.08 -16.52
CA PRO A 23 -3.57 -6.24 -16.51
C PRO A 23 -2.19 -5.97 -17.12
N ASP A 24 -1.99 -4.79 -17.73
CA ASP A 24 -0.71 -4.43 -18.36
C ASP A 24 0.42 -4.36 -17.33
N ARG A 25 1.47 -5.16 -17.54
CA ARG A 25 2.58 -5.29 -16.57
C ARG A 25 3.29 -3.99 -16.28
N HIS A 26 3.54 -3.16 -17.29
CA HIS A 26 4.21 -1.88 -17.09
C HIS A 26 3.36 -0.95 -16.23
N TYR A 27 2.05 -0.92 -16.47
CA TYR A 27 1.12 -0.17 -15.65
C TYR A 27 1.04 -0.71 -14.21
N GLN A 28 1.04 -2.03 -14.03
CA GLN A 28 1.03 -2.66 -12.71
C GLN A 28 2.29 -2.34 -11.90
N GLU A 29 3.46 -2.32 -12.54
CA GLU A 29 4.72 -1.91 -11.93
C GLU A 29 4.67 -0.45 -11.46
N VAL A 30 4.23 0.46 -12.34
CA VAL A 30 4.05 1.88 -12.01
C VAL A 30 3.07 2.05 -10.84
N LEU A 31 1.92 1.36 -10.86
CA LEU A 31 0.95 1.37 -9.78
C LEU A 31 1.54 0.90 -8.44
N CYS A 32 2.36 -0.17 -8.47
CA CYS A 32 3.03 -0.71 -7.29
C CYS A 32 3.93 0.35 -6.64
N TYR A 33 4.79 1.01 -7.43
CA TYR A 33 5.64 2.09 -6.93
C TYR A 33 4.83 3.27 -6.38
N GLN A 34 3.77 3.68 -7.09
CA GLN A 34 2.91 4.79 -6.65
C GLN A 34 2.20 4.50 -5.33
N VAL A 35 1.66 3.29 -5.13
CA VAL A 35 0.97 2.96 -3.88
C VAL A 35 1.94 2.84 -2.71
N LEU A 36 3.16 2.32 -2.93
CA LEU A 36 4.21 2.27 -1.91
C LEU A 36 4.62 3.66 -1.45
N GLU A 37 4.78 4.60 -2.39
CA GLU A 37 5.06 6.01 -2.08
C GLU A 37 3.90 6.66 -1.31
N ARG A 38 2.64 6.37 -1.68
CA ARG A 38 1.46 6.87 -0.95
C ARG A 38 1.40 6.35 0.48
N ILE A 39 1.81 5.11 0.74
CA ILE A 39 1.92 4.57 2.10
C ILE A 39 2.96 5.35 2.90
N ASP A 40 4.11 5.66 2.32
CA ASP A 40 5.16 6.44 3.00
C ASP A 40 4.70 7.86 3.32
N LYS A 41 4.02 8.52 2.37
CA LYS A 41 3.43 9.85 2.59
C LYS A 41 2.37 9.84 3.68
N LEU A 42 1.50 8.82 3.71
CA LEU A 42 0.48 8.66 4.76
C LEU A 42 1.12 8.45 6.14
N PHE A 43 2.16 7.63 6.20
CA PHE A 43 2.93 7.42 7.42
C PHE A 43 3.57 8.71 7.92
N GLN A 44 4.23 9.49 7.06
CA GLN A 44 4.82 10.77 7.42
C GLN A 44 3.76 11.78 7.90
N TYR A 45 2.60 11.81 7.27
CA TYR A 45 1.48 12.65 7.71
C TYR A 45 1.03 12.27 9.12
N TYR A 46 0.87 10.98 9.41
CA TYR A 46 0.48 10.50 10.73
C TYR A 46 1.55 10.67 11.81
N GLN A 47 2.84 10.63 11.45
CA GLN A 47 3.91 11.00 12.37
C GLN A 47 3.82 12.46 12.80
N LYS A 48 3.42 13.38 11.90
CA LYS A 48 3.21 14.80 12.23
C LYS A 48 2.01 15.03 13.15
N LEU A 49 1.09 14.07 13.25
CA LEU A 49 -0.05 14.10 14.17
C LEU A 49 0.28 13.48 15.54
N GLU A 50 1.55 13.17 15.81
CA GLU A 50 2.04 12.61 17.09
C GLU A 50 1.36 11.29 17.49
N LEU A 51 0.90 10.52 16.51
CA LEU A 51 0.32 9.20 16.74
C LEU A 51 1.39 8.19 17.22
N PRO A 52 1.00 7.12 17.95
CA PRO A 52 1.93 6.11 18.43
C PRO A 52 2.77 5.48 17.30
N THR A 53 4.06 5.83 17.26
CA THR A 53 4.99 5.44 16.20
C THR A 53 5.07 3.93 16.00
N TYR A 54 5.03 3.15 17.08
CA TYR A 54 5.08 1.68 16.99
C TYR A 54 3.94 1.12 16.14
N GLN A 55 2.71 1.55 16.41
CA GLN A 55 1.53 1.05 15.71
C GLN A 55 1.49 1.51 14.25
N LEU A 56 1.92 2.75 13.99
CA LEU A 56 2.07 3.27 12.63
C LEU A 56 3.08 2.49 11.80
N VAL A 57 4.23 2.13 12.39
CA VAL A 57 5.27 1.33 11.73
C VAL A 57 4.75 -0.07 11.42
N GLN A 58 4.01 -0.68 12.35
CA GLN A 58 3.37 -1.99 12.11
C GLN A 58 2.40 -1.94 10.92
N TRP A 59 1.50 -0.96 10.87
CA TRP A 59 0.56 -0.82 9.76
C TRP A 59 1.29 -0.57 8.44
N LYS A 60 2.22 0.39 8.41
CA LYS A 60 3.03 0.67 7.21
C LYS A 60 3.68 -0.62 6.68
N ASN A 61 4.39 -1.36 7.53
CA ASN A 61 5.10 -2.56 7.12
C ASN A 61 4.14 -3.67 6.65
N HIS A 62 3.03 -3.87 7.37
CA HIS A 62 2.01 -4.83 7.00
C HIS A 62 1.45 -4.57 5.59
N TYR A 63 1.05 -3.33 5.30
CA TYR A 63 0.44 -3.01 4.01
C TYR A 63 1.47 -2.92 2.86
N LYS A 64 2.71 -2.47 3.12
CA LYS A 64 3.80 -2.59 2.12
C LYS A 64 4.05 -4.04 1.73
N PHE A 65 4.12 -4.93 2.71
CA PHE A 65 4.29 -6.36 2.46
C PHE A 65 3.15 -6.92 1.61
N LYS A 66 1.89 -6.59 1.93
CA LYS A 66 0.74 -7.05 1.14
C LYS A 66 0.77 -6.55 -0.32
N ILE A 67 1.17 -5.30 -0.56
CA ILE A 67 1.31 -4.75 -1.92
C ILE A 67 2.39 -5.51 -2.69
N GLN A 68 3.57 -5.69 -2.10
CA GLN A 68 4.68 -6.38 -2.73
C GLN A 68 4.35 -7.84 -3.04
N GLN A 69 3.74 -8.55 -2.09
CA GLN A 69 3.30 -9.93 -2.30
C GLN A 69 2.27 -10.03 -3.42
N TYR A 70 1.27 -9.14 -3.43
CA TYR A 70 0.24 -9.17 -4.46
C TYR A 70 0.81 -8.89 -5.86
N TYR A 71 1.75 -7.94 -5.97
CA TYR A 71 2.45 -7.68 -7.23
C TYR A 71 3.31 -8.87 -7.69
N ILE A 72 4.07 -9.51 -6.78
CA ILE A 72 4.89 -10.68 -7.12
C ILE A 72 4.00 -11.84 -7.60
N MET A 73 2.89 -12.11 -6.90
CA MET A 73 2.00 -13.22 -7.22
C MET A 73 1.16 -12.99 -8.48
N ASN A 74 0.78 -11.74 -8.79
CA ASN A 74 -0.19 -11.45 -9.86
C ASN A 74 0.35 -10.60 -11.03
N GLY A 75 1.45 -9.87 -10.84
CA GLY A 75 2.06 -8.98 -11.85
C GLY A 75 3.45 -9.42 -12.33
N GLY A 76 3.95 -10.55 -11.81
CA GLY A 76 5.29 -11.08 -12.10
C GLY A 76 5.34 -12.39 -12.89
N THR A 77 4.22 -13.07 -13.11
CA THR A 77 4.19 -14.37 -13.81
C THR A 77 4.28 -14.18 -15.34
N LYS A 78 5.49 -14.37 -15.86
CA LYS A 78 5.71 -15.10 -17.11
C LYS A 78 6.16 -16.50 -16.76
#